data_AF-A0AAV1S8R5-F1
#
_entry.id   AF-A0AAV1S8R5-F1
#
_cell.length_a   1.000
_cell.length_b   1.000
_cell.length_c   1.000
_cell.angle_alpha   90.00
_cell.angle_beta   90.00
_cell.angle_gamma   90.00
#
_symmetry.space_group_name_H-M   'P 1'
#
loop_
_entity.id
_entity.type
_entity.pdbx_description
1 polymer ?
#
loop_
_entity_poly.entity_id
_entity_poly.type
_entity_poly.pdbx_seq_one_letter_code
_entity_poly.pdbx_strand_id
1 'polypeptide(L)'
;MTRRKIKIDKIENEDSRKVTFSKRRSGLFRKARKLCTSHDAQIAVVTFSLAGKLFSFGLPSVDSVVDRFLGNETNSSSSSSNESSRDNEHRPSSSSKGSIASKERQSWRALPIEGMDLDVDELQQYKASLEVLKSNVANQLEEIKDRQARTRDFIGLIDAP
;
A
#
# COMPACT_ATOMS: atom_id res chain seq x y z
N MET A 1 -5.15 -7.23 -22.11
CA MET A 1 -5.33 -5.85 -22.62
C MET A 1 -3.95 -5.24 -22.91
N THR A 2 -3.72 -4.79 -24.14
CA THR A 2 -2.41 -4.28 -24.61
C THR A 2 -2.17 -2.83 -24.13
N ARG A 3 -0.92 -2.47 -23.84
CA ARG A 3 -0.55 -1.10 -23.45
C ARG A 3 -0.73 -0.16 -24.65
N ARG A 4 -1.57 0.87 -24.51
CA ARG A 4 -1.76 1.91 -25.53
C ARG A 4 -1.02 3.19 -25.15
N LYS A 5 -0.52 3.91 -26.15
CA LYS A 5 0.03 5.26 -25.97
C LYS A 5 -1.12 6.21 -25.62
N ILE A 6 -0.90 7.09 -24.65
CA ILE A 6 -1.84 8.13 -24.23
C ILE A 6 -1.12 9.48 -24.18
N LYS A 7 -1.87 10.58 -24.31
CA LYS A 7 -1.33 11.94 -24.15
C LYS A 7 -0.89 12.19 -22.71
N ILE A 8 0.07 13.10 -22.50
CA ILE A 8 0.55 13.52 -21.17
C ILE A 8 -0.24 14.74 -20.72
N ASP A 9 -1.55 14.52 -20.55
CA ASP A 9 -2.52 15.53 -20.09
C ASP A 9 -3.35 14.94 -18.94
N LYS A 10 -4.23 15.74 -18.34
CA LYS A 10 -5.19 15.26 -17.33
C LYS A 10 -6.09 14.20 -17.96
N ILE A 11 -6.23 13.05 -17.30
CA ILE A 11 -7.17 12.01 -17.72
C ILE A 11 -8.57 12.43 -17.25
N GLU A 12 -9.48 12.65 -18.19
CA GLU A 12 -10.83 13.13 -17.86
C GLU A 12 -11.68 12.08 -17.15
N ASN A 13 -11.68 10.84 -17.65
CA ASN A 13 -12.41 9.73 -17.03
C ASN A 13 -11.85 9.41 -15.63
N GLU A 14 -12.68 9.52 -14.60
CA GLU A 14 -12.25 9.44 -13.21
C GLU A 14 -11.72 8.06 -12.80
N ASP A 15 -12.37 6.99 -13.21
CA ASP A 15 -11.95 5.63 -12.86
C ASP A 15 -10.62 5.28 -13.52
N SER A 16 -10.47 5.65 -14.80
CA SER A 16 -9.22 5.52 -15.54
C SER A 16 -8.11 6.35 -14.88
N ARG A 17 -8.44 7.55 -14.38
CA ARG A 17 -7.50 8.42 -13.66
C ARG A 17 -7.09 7.80 -12.32
N LYS A 18 -8.02 7.28 -11.52
CA LYS A 18 -7.75 6.60 -10.23
C LYS A 18 -6.86 5.36 -10.43
N VAL A 19 -7.20 4.51 -11.40
CA VAL A 19 -6.41 3.31 -11.73
C VAL A 19 -5.02 3.70 -12.25
N THR A 20 -4.93 4.72 -13.11
CA THR A 20 -3.65 5.19 -13.65
C THR A 20 -2.78 5.79 -12.56
N PHE A 21 -3.34 6.58 -11.64
CA PHE A 21 -2.62 7.09 -10.48
C PHE A 21 -2.00 5.94 -9.68
N SER A 22 -2.80 4.94 -9.31
CA SER A 22 -2.31 3.78 -8.55
C SER A 22 -1.17 3.05 -9.28
N LYS A 23 -1.34 2.75 -10.57
CA LYS A 23 -0.31 2.03 -11.35
C LYS A 23 0.95 2.86 -11.55
N ARG A 24 0.82 4.15 -11.88
CA ARG A 24 1.98 5.04 -12.10
C ARG A 24 2.72 5.31 -10.81
N ARG A 25 2.02 5.55 -9.70
CA ARG A 25 2.60 5.73 -8.37
C ARG A 25 3.43 4.51 -7.97
N SER A 26 2.87 3.30 -8.07
CA SER A 26 3.62 2.07 -7.76
C SER A 26 4.82 1.88 -8.69
N GLY A 27 4.67 2.15 -9.98
CA GLY A 27 5.78 2.07 -10.94
C GLY A 27 6.88 3.10 -10.67
N LEU A 28 6.51 4.31 -10.24
CA LEU A 28 7.45 5.36 -9.83
C LEU A 28 8.23 4.95 -8.58
N PHE A 29 7.55 4.46 -7.55
CA PHE A 29 8.19 4.01 -6.31
C PHE A 29 9.17 2.87 -6.57
N ARG A 30 8.79 1.90 -7.43
CA ARG A 30 9.69 0.80 -7.82
C ARG A 30 10.94 1.31 -8.54
N LYS A 31 10.81 2.33 -9.39
CA LYS A 31 11.96 2.95 -10.06
C LYS A 31 12.83 3.73 -9.08
N ALA A 32 12.22 4.51 -8.18
CA ALA A 32 12.95 5.26 -7.15
C ALA A 32 13.75 4.30 -6.27
N ARG A 33 13.13 3.23 -5.75
CA ARG A 33 13.83 2.19 -4.96
C ARG A 33 15.01 1.58 -5.72
N LYS A 34 14.82 1.20 -6.98
CA LYS A 34 15.93 0.68 -7.80
C LYS A 34 17.08 1.70 -7.94
N LEU A 35 16.76 2.97 -8.16
CA LEU A 35 17.78 4.01 -8.27
C LEU A 35 18.54 4.19 -6.94
N CYS A 36 17.84 4.19 -5.81
CA CYS A 36 18.45 4.24 -4.48
C CYS A 36 19.41 3.06 -4.28
N THR A 37 18.95 1.83 -4.53
CA THR A 37 19.77 0.63 -4.31
C THR A 37 20.95 0.53 -5.29
N SER A 38 20.77 0.91 -6.56
CA SER A 38 21.83 0.77 -7.57
C SER A 38 22.93 1.83 -7.48
N HIS A 39 22.62 3.03 -6.98
CA HIS A 39 23.55 4.17 -7.03
C HIS A 39 23.71 4.88 -5.68
N ASP A 40 23.28 4.25 -4.58
CA ASP A 40 23.25 4.84 -3.23
C ASP A 40 22.60 6.25 -3.20
N ALA A 41 21.61 6.44 -4.08
CA ALA A 41 20.96 7.73 -4.23
C ALA A 41 19.93 7.93 -3.13
N GLN A 42 20.01 9.05 -2.42
CA GLN A 42 18.97 9.46 -1.48
C GLN A 42 17.82 10.11 -2.25
N ILE A 43 16.62 9.52 -2.16
CA ILE A 43 15.44 9.98 -2.93
C ILE A 43 14.24 10.01 -2.00
N ALA A 44 13.47 11.11 -2.05
CA ALA A 44 12.14 11.21 -1.51
C ALA A 44 11.13 11.49 -2.63
N VAL A 45 10.01 10.75 -2.63
CA VAL A 45 8.90 10.93 -3.55
C VAL A 45 7.63 11.09 -2.73
N VAL A 46 6.92 12.20 -2.93
CA VAL A 46 5.66 12.53 -2.26
C VAL A 46 4.56 12.72 -3.30
N THR A 47 3.42 12.06 -3.10
CA THR A 47 2.27 12.15 -4.02
C THR A 47 0.95 12.23 -3.26
N PHE A 48 0.03 13.05 -3.75
CA PHE A 48 -1.33 13.17 -3.22
C PHE A 48 -2.32 12.60 -4.22
N SER A 49 -3.26 11.80 -3.74
CA SER A 49 -4.44 11.44 -4.55
C SER A 49 -5.41 12.62 -4.62
N LEU A 50 -6.32 12.60 -5.59
CA LEU A 50 -7.40 13.59 -5.68
C LEU A 50 -8.34 13.60 -4.46
N ALA A 51 -8.36 12.50 -3.69
CA ALA A 51 -9.08 12.42 -2.43
C ALA A 51 -8.28 12.94 -1.22
N GLY A 52 -7.14 13.62 -1.45
CA GLY A 52 -6.29 14.17 -0.40
C GLY A 52 -5.39 13.15 0.31
N LYS A 53 -5.53 11.84 0.01
CA LYS A 53 -4.67 10.81 0.62
C LYS A 53 -3.21 10.94 0.17
N LEU A 54 -2.31 11.03 1.15
CA LEU A 54 -0.86 11.07 1.00
C LEU A 54 -0.28 9.67 0.75
N PHE A 55 0.71 9.60 -0.15
CA PHE A 55 1.56 8.44 -0.36
C PHE A 55 2.99 8.91 -0.56
N SER A 56 3.93 8.32 0.17
CA SER A 56 5.34 8.68 0.12
C SER A 56 6.24 7.46 0.00
N PHE A 57 7.45 7.70 -0.49
CA PHE A 57 8.59 6.78 -0.49
C PHE A 57 9.84 7.60 -0.21
N GLY A 58 10.70 7.14 0.68
CA GLY A 58 11.95 7.82 1.01
C GLY A 58 13.01 6.83 1.44
N LEU A 59 14.26 7.05 1.03
CA LEU A 59 15.44 6.35 1.53
C LEU A 59 16.54 7.37 1.80
N PRO A 60 17.12 7.44 3.02
CA PRO A 60 16.88 6.54 4.17
C PRO A 60 15.51 6.71 4.86
N SER A 61 14.98 7.93 4.91
CA SER A 61 13.59 8.21 5.28
C SER A 61 13.11 9.44 4.50
N VAL A 62 11.79 9.68 4.43
CA VAL A 62 11.26 10.86 3.74
C VAL A 62 11.71 12.13 4.46
N ASP A 63 11.55 12.15 5.79
CA ASP A 63 11.86 13.32 6.61
C ASP A 63 13.35 13.64 6.55
N SER A 64 14.24 12.63 6.69
CA SER A 64 15.70 12.86 6.60
C SER A 64 16.13 13.48 5.27
N VAL A 65 15.54 13.03 4.15
CA VAL A 65 15.87 13.58 2.82
C VAL A 65 15.31 15.00 2.68
N VAL A 66 14.12 15.26 3.22
CA VAL A 66 13.49 16.58 3.20
C VAL A 66 14.24 17.57 4.11
N ASP A 67 14.59 17.19 5.33
CA ASP A 67 15.32 18.02 6.28
C ASP A 67 16.69 18.42 5.72
N ARG A 68 17.41 17.45 5.13
CA ARG A 68 18.66 17.69 4.42
C ARG A 68 18.48 18.64 3.24
N PHE A 69 17.38 18.50 2.50
CA PHE A 69 17.06 19.37 1.37
C PHE A 69 16.70 20.80 1.81
N LEU A 70 16.00 20.96 2.93
CA LEU A 70 15.61 22.25 3.49
C LEU A 70 16.75 22.93 4.28
N GLY A 71 17.83 22.21 4.60
CA GLY A 71 18.96 22.71 5.37
C GLY A 71 18.70 22.75 6.87
N ASN A 72 17.77 21.92 7.36
CA ASN A 72 17.30 21.90 8.74
C ASN A 72 18.17 21.06 9.69
N GLU A 73 19.39 20.67 9.28
CA GLU A 73 20.27 19.74 10.01
C GLU A 73 20.40 20.08 11.51
N THR A 74 19.64 19.36 12.35
CA THR A 74 19.97 19.20 13.76
C THR A 74 21.03 18.11 13.84
N ASN A 75 22.26 18.47 14.19
CA ASN A 75 23.38 17.56 14.40
C ASN A 75 22.97 16.34 15.25
N SER A 76 22.73 15.19 14.62
CA SER A 76 22.68 13.89 15.29
C SER A 76 23.44 12.86 14.46
N SER A 77 24.75 12.86 14.64
CA SER A 77 25.69 11.86 14.14
C SER A 77 25.57 10.52 14.88
N SER A 78 25.91 9.43 14.16
CA SER A 78 26.18 8.04 14.58
C SER A 78 24.96 7.08 14.50
N SER A 79 24.98 5.88 13.90
CA SER A 79 26.07 4.97 13.53
C SER A 79 25.67 4.00 12.41
N SER A 80 26.68 3.62 11.61
CA SER A 80 26.74 2.62 10.55
C SER A 80 26.67 1.15 10.99
N SER A 81 26.11 0.26 10.16
CA SER A 81 26.72 -1.05 9.87
C SER A 81 26.09 -1.75 8.64
N ASN A 82 26.98 -2.20 7.76
CA ASN A 82 26.83 -2.81 6.44
C ASN A 82 26.45 -4.32 6.47
N GLU A 83 26.28 -4.87 5.26
CA GLU A 83 26.45 -6.27 4.80
C GLU A 83 25.15 -7.09 4.60
N SER A 84 24.91 -7.86 3.54
CA SER A 84 25.70 -8.25 2.35
C SER A 84 24.81 -9.02 1.34
N SER A 85 25.03 -8.77 0.04
CA SER A 85 25.18 -9.73 -1.07
C SER A 85 24.25 -10.97 -1.23
N ARG A 86 23.66 -11.14 -2.43
CA ARG A 86 23.81 -12.31 -3.35
C ARG A 86 22.80 -12.30 -4.50
N ASP A 87 23.31 -12.20 -5.74
CA ASP A 87 23.21 -13.16 -6.86
C ASP A 87 21.93 -14.00 -7.02
N ASN A 88 21.43 -14.42 -8.19
CA ASN A 88 21.65 -14.21 -9.62
C ASN A 88 20.45 -14.92 -10.31
N GLU A 89 20.13 -14.51 -11.54
CA GLU A 89 19.35 -15.16 -12.62
C GLU A 89 18.57 -16.48 -12.38
N HIS A 90 17.38 -16.61 -13.01
CA HIS A 90 17.08 -17.61 -14.07
C HIS A 90 15.64 -17.43 -14.62
N ARG A 91 15.54 -17.21 -15.94
CA ARG A 91 14.37 -17.48 -16.81
C ARG A 91 14.77 -18.68 -17.69
N PRO A 92 13.85 -19.52 -18.24
CA PRO A 92 13.09 -19.10 -19.43
C PRO A 92 11.69 -19.73 -19.63
N SER A 93 11.09 -19.34 -20.76
CA SER A 93 9.83 -19.69 -21.48
C SER A 93 9.21 -21.10 -21.30
N SER A 94 7.88 -21.31 -21.46
CA SER A 94 7.18 -21.28 -22.76
C SER A 94 5.71 -21.78 -22.67
N SER A 95 4.92 -21.42 -23.70
CA SER A 95 3.78 -22.15 -24.31
C SER A 95 2.36 -22.14 -23.68
N SER A 96 1.48 -21.41 -24.38
CA SER A 96 0.16 -21.80 -24.94
C SER A 96 -0.71 -22.86 -24.26
N LYS A 97 -1.94 -22.47 -23.87
CA LYS A 97 -3.26 -22.89 -24.43
C LYS A 97 -4.39 -22.77 -23.39
N GLY A 98 -5.55 -22.32 -23.86
CA GLY A 98 -6.84 -22.93 -23.47
C GLY A 98 -7.66 -22.29 -22.35
N SER A 99 -8.76 -21.67 -22.78
CA SER A 99 -10.12 -21.91 -22.26
C SER A 99 -10.57 -21.28 -20.93
N ILE A 100 -11.31 -20.18 -21.09
CA ILE A 100 -12.64 -19.88 -20.51
C ILE A 100 -13.07 -20.79 -19.33
N ALA A 101 -12.97 -20.27 -18.11
CA ALA A 101 -13.79 -20.68 -16.99
C ALA A 101 -13.96 -19.49 -16.03
N SER A 102 -15.20 -19.07 -15.87
CA SER A 102 -15.72 -18.24 -14.78
C SER A 102 -15.02 -18.55 -13.45
N LYS A 103 -14.24 -17.59 -12.93
CA LYS A 103 -13.69 -17.69 -11.58
C LYS A 103 -13.74 -16.32 -10.91
N GLU A 104 -14.82 -16.15 -10.16
CA GLU A 104 -14.78 -15.75 -8.76
C GLU A 104 -13.93 -14.51 -8.44
N ARG A 105 -14.61 -13.45 -7.97
CA ARG A 105 -14.04 -12.23 -7.40
C ARG A 105 -12.97 -12.62 -6.39
N GLN A 106 -11.71 -12.72 -6.84
CA GLN A 106 -10.59 -13.03 -5.97
C GLN A 106 -10.50 -11.92 -4.94
N SER A 107 -10.98 -12.23 -3.75
CA SER A 107 -10.72 -11.47 -2.55
C SER A 107 -9.22 -11.25 -2.51
N TRP A 108 -8.78 -10.00 -2.48
CA TRP A 108 -7.37 -9.61 -2.37
C TRP A 108 -6.65 -10.30 -1.19
N ARG A 109 -7.42 -10.89 -0.25
CA ARG A 109 -6.97 -11.74 0.86
C ARG A 109 -6.45 -13.12 0.45
N ALA A 110 -6.72 -13.60 -0.76
CA ALA A 110 -6.41 -14.96 -1.22
C ALA A 110 -5.21 -15.03 -2.19
N LEU A 111 -4.47 -13.91 -2.37
CA LEU A 111 -3.24 -13.93 -3.16
C LEU A 111 -2.09 -14.50 -2.31
N PRO A 112 -1.25 -15.40 -2.85
CA PRO A 112 -0.08 -15.92 -2.15
C PRO A 112 0.81 -14.76 -1.69
N ILE A 113 1.24 -14.81 -0.44
CA ILE A 113 2.20 -13.84 0.15
C ILE A 113 3.60 -14.02 -0.47
N GLU A 114 3.84 -15.14 -1.16
CA GLU A 114 5.11 -15.63 -1.73
C GLU A 114 5.74 -14.78 -2.85
N GLY A 115 5.30 -13.53 -3.04
CA GLY A 115 5.91 -12.58 -3.97
C GLY A 115 6.13 -11.18 -3.38
N MET A 116 5.97 -11.03 -2.06
CA MET A 116 6.28 -9.82 -1.32
C MET A 116 7.64 -10.00 -0.66
N ASP A 117 8.68 -9.38 -1.24
CA ASP A 117 10.01 -9.25 -0.63
C ASP A 117 9.93 -8.27 0.55
N LEU A 118 9.23 -8.66 1.62
CA LEU A 118 9.14 -7.93 2.88
C LEU A 118 10.13 -8.56 3.86
N ASP A 119 10.91 -7.74 4.53
CA ASP A 119 11.78 -8.23 5.60
C ASP A 119 10.98 -8.66 6.84
N VAL A 120 11.64 -9.34 7.78
CA VAL A 120 10.99 -9.90 8.97
C VAL A 120 10.37 -8.79 9.85
N ASP A 121 11.01 -7.63 9.92
CA ASP A 121 10.57 -6.50 10.72
C ASP A 121 9.33 -5.83 10.11
N GLU A 122 9.31 -5.64 8.78
CA GLU A 122 8.17 -5.15 8.01
C GLU A 122 6.97 -6.11 8.14
N LEU A 123 7.22 -7.43 8.11
CA LEU A 123 6.17 -8.43 8.29
C LEU A 123 5.61 -8.43 9.72
N GLN A 124 6.47 -8.22 10.72
CA GLN A 124 6.06 -8.05 12.11
C GLN A 124 5.23 -6.78 12.30
N GLN A 125 5.65 -5.66 11.71
CA GLN A 125 4.90 -4.40 11.76
C GLN A 125 3.54 -4.52 11.06
N TYR A 126 3.50 -5.20 9.92
CA TYR A 126 2.25 -5.47 9.21
C TYR A 126 1.31 -6.36 10.02
N LYS A 127 1.84 -7.41 10.66
CA LYS A 127 1.09 -8.26 11.61
C LYS A 127 0.51 -7.44 12.77
N ALA A 128 1.33 -6.61 13.41
CA ALA A 128 0.89 -5.76 14.52
C ALA A 128 -0.25 -4.82 14.08
N SER A 129 -0.11 -4.21 12.90
CA SER A 129 -1.14 -3.34 12.32
C SER A 129 -2.45 -4.09 12.02
N LEU A 130 -2.38 -5.35 11.58
CA LEU A 130 -3.55 -6.20 11.34
C LEU A 130 -4.26 -6.58 12.64
N GLU A 131 -3.53 -6.85 13.72
CA GLU A 131 -4.13 -7.13 15.03
C GLU A 131 -4.86 -5.90 15.60
N VAL A 132 -4.27 -4.70 15.47
CA VAL A 132 -4.93 -3.45 15.85
C VAL A 132 -6.21 -3.24 15.04
N LEU A 133 -6.15 -3.44 13.72
CA LEU A 133 -7.33 -3.30 12.87
C LEU A 133 -8.44 -4.29 13.25
N LYS A 134 -8.08 -5.54 13.55
CA LYS A 134 -9.00 -6.56 14.01
C LYS A 134 -9.69 -6.15 15.31
N SER A 135 -8.94 -5.62 16.28
CA SER A 135 -9.51 -5.09 17.52
C SER A 135 -10.48 -3.93 17.27
N ASN A 136 -10.10 -2.98 16.43
CA ASN A 136 -10.96 -1.84 16.10
C ASN A 136 -12.28 -2.27 15.44
N VAL A 137 -12.23 -3.25 14.54
CA VAL A 137 -13.43 -3.80 13.89
C VAL A 137 -14.32 -4.55 14.90
N ALA A 138 -13.72 -5.29 15.85
CA ALA A 138 -14.48 -5.95 16.90
C ALA A 138 -15.21 -4.94 17.80
N ASN A 139 -14.52 -3.88 18.23
CA ASN A 139 -15.11 -2.81 19.05
C ASN A 139 -16.25 -2.10 18.31
N GLN A 140 -16.06 -1.79 17.02
CA GLN A 140 -17.12 -1.22 16.18
C GLN A 140 -18.34 -2.13 16.08
N LEU A 141 -18.14 -3.44 15.99
CA LEU A 141 -19.25 -4.40 15.90
C LEU A 141 -20.04 -4.45 17.21
N GLU A 142 -19.37 -4.41 18.36
CA GLU A 142 -20.02 -4.32 19.67
C GLU A 142 -20.81 -3.02 19.81
N GLU A 143 -20.22 -1.88 19.45
CA GLU A 143 -20.90 -0.59 19.48
C GLU A 143 -22.16 -0.58 18.62
N ILE A 144 -22.09 -1.16 17.42
CA ILE A 144 -23.25 -1.28 16.51
C ILE A 144 -24.33 -2.18 17.13
N LYS A 145 -23.95 -3.32 17.73
CA LYS A 145 -24.90 -4.21 18.40
C LYS A 145 -25.59 -3.52 19.58
N ASP A 146 -24.85 -2.78 20.39
CA ASP A 146 -25.40 -2.03 21.53
C ASP A 146 -26.34 -0.91 21.09
N ARG A 147 -26.03 -0.25 19.96
CA ARG A 147 -26.94 0.73 19.35
C ARG A 147 -28.22 0.05 18.85
N GLN A 148 -28.11 -1.12 18.21
CA GLN A 148 -29.26 -1.88 17.72
C GLN A 148 -30.14 -2.42 18.85
N ALA A 149 -29.56 -2.89 19.96
CA ALA A 149 -30.29 -3.32 21.15
C ALA A 149 -31.09 -2.15 21.76
N ARG A 150 -30.43 -1.00 21.98
CA ARG A 150 -31.08 0.22 22.49
C ARG A 150 -32.23 0.70 21.61
N THR A 151 -32.11 0.60 20.28
CA THR A 151 -33.20 0.96 19.36
C THR A 151 -34.37 -0.03 19.38
N ARG A 152 -34.12 -1.32 19.66
CA ARG A 152 -35.19 -2.33 19.78
C ARG A 152 -35.98 -2.14 21.07
N ASP A 153 -35.31 -1.81 22.16
CA ASP A 153 -35.96 -1.56 23.45
C ASP A 153 -36.85 -0.31 23.43
N PHE A 154 -36.50 0.71 22.63
CA PHE A 154 -37.29 1.92 22.44
C PHE A 154 -38.57 1.71 21.61
N ILE A 155 -38.57 0.75 20.67
CA ILE A 155 -39.72 0.46 19.79
C ILE A 155 -40.67 -0.58 20.42
N GLY A 156 -40.23 -1.34 21.42
CA GLY A 156 -41.02 -2.37 22.12
C GLY A 156 -41.99 -1.85 23.19
N LEU A 157 -42.13 -0.54 23.39
CA LEU A 157 -42.98 0.04 24.45
C LEU A 157 -44.36 0.54 23.96
N ILE A 158 -44.77 0.22 22.72
CA ILE A 158 -46.04 0.68 22.13
C ILE A 158 -46.93 -0.49 21.70
N ASP A 159 -46.94 -1.58 22.48
CA ASP A 159 -48.06 -2.53 22.40
C ASP A 159 -48.26 -3.25 23.73
N ALA A 160 -49.20 -2.74 24.52
CA ALA A 160 -49.97 -3.49 25.51
C ALA A 160 -51.37 -2.86 25.56
N PRO A 161 -52.43 -3.70 25.64
CA PRO A 161 -53.80 -3.39 25.19
C PRO A 161 -54.52 -2.30 25.98
#